data_AF-A0A3A4KI06-F1
#
_entry.id   AF-A0A3A4KI06-F1
#
_cell.length_a   1.000
_cell.length_b   1.000
_cell.length_c   1.000
_cell.angle_alpha   90.00
_cell.angle_beta   90.00
_cell.angle_gamma   90.00
#
_symmetry.space_group_name_H-M   'P 1'
#
loop_
_entity.id
_entity.type
_entity.pdbx_description
1 polymer ?
#
loop_
_entity_poly.entity_id
_entity_poly.type
_entity_poly.pdbx_seq_one_letter_code
_entity_poly.pdbx_strand_id
1 'polypeptide(L)'
;MNRVSVAQHAVREYGLRLRALWVNDLGENSWQGQFIDPRTGARLPPFVLRPDRHGQAILPGGFGKSLPTRGDWVLLLLPKP
;
A
#
# COMPACT_ATOMS: atom_id res chain seq x y z
N MET A 1 -2.84 -10.36 18.18
CA MET A 1 -2.29 -8.99 18.29
C MET A 1 -2.55 -8.30 16.96
N ASN A 2 -3.48 -7.34 16.89
CA ASN A 2 -3.86 -6.69 15.63
C ASN A 2 -2.76 -5.70 15.24
N ARG A 3 -1.89 -6.09 14.31
CA ARG A 3 -0.85 -5.20 13.74
C ARG A 3 -1.49 -4.36 12.63
N VAL A 4 -1.26 -3.05 12.67
CA VAL A 4 -1.57 -2.11 11.59
C VAL A 4 -0.23 -1.61 11.06
N SER A 5 0.03 -1.82 9.77
CA SER A 5 1.24 -1.32 9.11
C SER A 5 0.88 -0.11 8.26
N VAL A 6 1.64 0.97 8.43
CA VAL A 6 1.47 2.23 7.72
C VAL A 6 2.72 2.50 6.90
N ALA A 7 2.55 2.68 5.59
CA ALA A 7 3.60 3.19 4.72
C ALA A 7 3.19 4.56 4.20
N GLN A 8 4.09 5.53 4.28
CA GLN A 8 3.89 6.89 3.78
C GLN A 8 4.93 7.17 2.71
N HIS A 9 4.48 7.64 1.54
CA HIS A 9 5.36 8.15 0.50
C HIS A 9 5.08 9.62 0.24
N ALA A 10 6.11 10.45 0.36
CA ALA A 10 6.06 11.88 0.02
C ALA A 10 6.67 12.08 -1.36
N VAL A 11 5.86 12.49 -2.33
CA VAL A 11 6.36 12.81 -3.68
C VAL A 11 6.83 14.25 -3.65
N ARG A 12 8.12 14.50 -3.48
CA ARG A 12 8.70 15.79 -3.91
C ARG A 12 8.62 15.83 -5.43
N GLU A 13 8.21 16.95 -6.02
CA GLU A 13 8.01 17.18 -7.47
C GLU A 13 9.31 17.02 -8.31
N TYR A 14 9.90 15.82 -8.32
CA TYR A 14 11.07 15.47 -9.10
C TYR A 14 10.74 14.31 -10.03
N GLY A 15 9.58 14.29 -10.70
CA GLY A 15 9.29 13.39 -11.84
C GLY A 15 9.47 11.88 -11.64
N LEU A 16 9.77 11.40 -10.43
CA LEU A 16 10.07 10.00 -10.14
C LEU A 16 8.76 9.24 -9.99
N ARG A 17 8.43 8.43 -11.00
CA ARG A 17 7.31 7.49 -10.93
C ARG A 17 7.71 6.31 -10.06
N LEU A 18 7.14 6.21 -8.85
CA LEU A 18 7.28 5.00 -8.04
C LEU A 18 6.63 3.82 -8.77
N ARG A 19 7.43 2.83 -9.16
CA ARG A 19 6.96 1.68 -9.95
C ARG A 19 6.40 0.55 -9.08
N ALA A 20 6.97 0.37 -7.89
CA ALA A 20 6.57 -0.66 -6.94
C ALA A 20 6.92 -0.25 -5.51
N LEU A 21 6.14 -0.73 -4.55
CA LEU A 21 6.46 -0.65 -3.13
C LEU A 21 6.54 -2.07 -2.56
N TRP A 22 7.64 -2.34 -1.85
CA TRP A 22 7.84 -3.58 -1.12
C TRP A 22 7.31 -3.40 0.30
N VAL A 23 6.44 -4.30 0.72
CA VAL A 23 5.95 -4.38 2.10
C VAL A 23 6.48 -5.68 2.70
N ASN A 24 7.18 -5.58 3.81
CA ASN A 24 7.77 -6.72 4.51
C ASN A 24 7.03 -6.95 5.85
N ASP A 25 7.38 -8.03 6.54
CA ASP A 25 6.90 -8.37 7.89
C ASP A 25 5.37 -8.52 8.01
N LEU A 26 4.69 -8.91 6.92
CA LEU A 26 3.24 -9.11 6.88
C LEU A 26 2.79 -10.47 7.45
N GLY A 27 3.72 -11.39 7.69
CA GLY A 27 3.41 -12.79 7.95
C GLY A 27 2.68 -13.45 6.77
N GLU A 28 2.03 -14.58 7.00
CA GLU A 28 1.39 -15.36 5.92
C GLU A 28 -0.08 -14.98 5.67
N ASN A 29 -0.65 -14.10 6.50
CA ASN A 29 -2.07 -13.73 6.40
C ASN A 29 -2.33 -12.80 5.21
N SER A 30 -3.54 -12.89 4.66
CA SER A 30 -4.02 -11.88 3.71
C SER A 30 -4.35 -10.56 4.42
N TRP A 31 -4.11 -9.46 3.72
CA TRP A 31 -4.36 -8.11 4.22
C TRP A 31 -5.33 -7.36 3.31
N GLN A 32 -6.17 -6.52 3.90
CA GLN A 32 -6.93 -5.52 3.16
C GLN A 32 -6.12 -4.22 3.13
N GLY A 33 -5.74 -3.80 1.93
CA GLY A 33 -5.03 -2.55 1.68
C GLY A 33 -5.98 -1.43 1.27
N GLN A 34 -5.67 -0.22 1.71
CA GLN A 34 -6.47 0.98 1.45
C GLN A 34 -5.54 2.20 1.31
N PHE A 35 -5.55 2.86 0.15
CA PHE A 35 -4.85 4.13 -0.04
C PHE A 35 -5.72 5.30 0.42
N ILE A 36 -5.10 6.26 1.10
CA ILE A 36 -5.73 7.47 1.64
C ILE A 36 -4.90 8.69 1.21
N ASP A 37 -5.56 9.69 0.64
CA ASP A 37 -4.96 11.02 0.46
C ASP A 37 -4.87 11.71 1.84
N PRO A 38 -3.67 12.01 2.36
CA PRO A 38 -3.49 12.57 3.68
C PRO A 38 -4.00 14.02 3.80
N ARG A 39 -4.18 14.74 2.68
CA ARG A 39 -4.62 16.13 2.67
C ARG A 39 -6.15 16.24 2.70
N THR A 40 -6.83 15.33 2.01
CA THR A 40 -8.29 15.36 1.87
C THR A 40 -9.01 14.27 2.67
N GLY A 41 -8.29 13.24 3.13
CA GLY A 41 -8.87 12.05 3.73
C GLY A 41 -9.57 11.12 2.73
N ALA A 42 -9.54 11.45 1.43
CA ALA A 42 -10.19 10.68 0.38
C ALA A 42 -9.59 9.27 0.29
N ARG A 43 -10.47 8.27 0.20
CA ARG A 43 -10.10 6.86 0.14
C ARG A 43 -10.27 6.32 -1.27
N LEU A 44 -9.26 5.64 -1.80
CA LEU A 44 -9.40 4.87 -3.04
C LEU A 44 -10.19 3.57 -2.79
N PRO A 45 -10.59 2.80 -3.80
CA PRO A 45 -11.17 1.48 -3.53
C PRO A 45 -10.16 0.56 -2.82
N PRO A 46 -10.59 -0.25 -1.83
CA PRO A 46 -9.71 -1.18 -1.15
C PRO A 46 -9.27 -2.31 -2.08
N PHE A 47 -8.17 -2.98 -1.72
CA PHE A 47 -7.62 -4.12 -2.44
C PHE A 47 -7.14 -5.20 -1.47
N VAL A 48 -6.92 -6.41 -1.98
CA VAL A 48 -6.37 -7.52 -1.18
C VAL A 48 -4.88 -7.64 -1.47
N LEU A 49 -4.07 -7.61 -0.42
CA LEU A 49 -2.65 -7.87 -0.46
C LEU A 49 -2.39 -9.28 0.07
N ARG A 50 -1.72 -10.10 -0.74
CA ARG A 50 -1.35 -11.48 -0.39
C ARG A 50 0.17 -11.55 -0.29
N PRO A 51 0.72 -11.70 0.93
CA PRO A 51 2.15 -11.93 1.10
C PRO A 51 2.57 -13.28 0.51
N ASP A 52 3.84 -13.39 0.18
CA ASP A 52 4.49 -14.66 -0.12
C ASP A 52 4.83 -15.43 1.17
N ARG A 53 5.45 -16.61 1.00
CA ARG A 53 5.89 -17.46 2.12
C ARG A 53 6.95 -16.83 3.04
N HIS A 54 7.51 -15.69 2.67
CA HIS A 54 8.47 -14.93 3.48
C HIS A 54 7.81 -13.73 4.18
N GLY A 55 6.49 -13.59 4.07
CA GLY A 55 5.75 -12.45 4.60
C GLY A 55 6.02 -11.16 3.86
N GLN A 56 6.41 -11.25 2.59
CA GLN A 56 6.69 -10.10 1.73
C GLN A 56 5.59 -9.96 0.68
N ALA A 57 5.21 -8.73 0.38
CA ALA A 57 4.31 -8.45 -0.72
C ALA A 57 4.83 -7.27 -1.52
N ILE A 58 4.85 -7.45 -2.84
CA ILE A 58 5.09 -6.36 -3.77
C ILE A 58 3.72 -5.80 -4.13
N LEU A 59 3.52 -4.50 -3.90
CA LEU A 59 2.44 -3.74 -4.48
C LEU A 59 2.94 -3.26 -5.84
N PRO A 60 2.57 -3.94 -6.95
CA PRO A 60 2.97 -3.43 -8.24
C PRO A 60 2.12 -2.21 -8.52
N GLY A 61 2.69 -1.22 -9.19
CA GLY A 61 1.91 -0.26 -9.95
C GLY A 61 1.18 -0.88 -11.16
N GLY A 62 0.71 -2.14 -11.06
CA GLY A 62 0.35 -2.98 -12.20
C GLY A 62 -0.62 -4.15 -11.98
N PHE A 63 -1.01 -4.52 -10.74
CA PHE A 63 -2.17 -5.41 -10.56
C PHE A 63 -3.45 -4.57 -10.52
N GLY A 64 -3.87 -4.12 -11.70
CA GLY A 64 -5.18 -3.51 -11.95
C GLY A 64 -5.36 -2.04 -11.54
N LYS A 65 -4.52 -1.50 -10.64
CA LYS A 65 -4.44 -0.04 -10.39
C LYS A 65 -3.00 0.35 -10.10
N SER A 66 -2.49 1.31 -10.87
CA SER A 66 -1.20 1.95 -10.61
C SER A 66 -1.15 2.47 -9.18
N LEU A 67 0.03 2.47 -8.55
CA LEU A 67 0.25 3.27 -7.34
C LEU A 67 -0.23 4.69 -7.62
N PRO A 68 -0.85 5.39 -6.65
CA PRO A 68 -1.28 6.76 -6.86
C PRO A 68 -0.11 7.59 -7.38
N THR A 69 -0.21 8.05 -8.63
CA THR A 69 0.91 8.70 -9.34
C THR A 69 0.97 10.21 -9.07
N ARG A 70 -0.02 10.76 -8.36
CA ARG A 70 -0.14 12.18 -8.05
C ARG A 70 -0.38 12.34 -6.56
N GLY A 71 0.46 13.16 -5.92
CA GLY A 71 0.32 13.55 -4.52
C GLY A 71 0.89 12.52 -3.53
N ASP A 72 0.98 12.98 -2.29
CA ASP A 72 1.32 12.14 -1.15
C ASP A 72 0.19 11.16 -0.88
N TRP A 73 0.50 9.99 -0.34
CA TRP A 73 -0.52 9.02 0.06
C TRP A 73 -0.06 8.21 1.26
N VAL A 74 -1.06 7.70 1.99
CA VAL A 74 -0.89 6.76 3.09
C VAL A 74 -1.51 5.43 2.69
N LEU A 75 -0.77 4.35 2.91
CA LEU A 75 -1.28 2.99 2.81
C LEU A 75 -1.65 2.47 4.20
N LEU A 76 -2.93 2.12 4.37
CA LEU A 76 -3.44 1.42 5.54
C LEU A 76 -3.58 -0.08 5.22
N LEU A 77 -3.01 -0.93 6.08
CA LEU A 77 -3.14 -2.39 6.02
C LEU A 77 -3.90 -2.92 7.23
N LEU A 78 -5.00 -3.63 6.97
CA LEU A 78 -5.83 -4.28 7.99
C LEU A 78 -5.74 -5.81 7.81
N PRO A 79 -5.54 -6.60 8.88
CA PRO A 79 -5.54 -8.05 8.77
C PRO A 79 -6.92 -8.52 8.29
N LYS A 80 -6.94 -9.41 7.29
CA LYS A 80 -8.18 -10.09 6.88
C LYS A 80 -8.23 -11.44 7.60
N PRO A 81 -9.30 -11.72 8.37
CA PRO A 81 -9.47 -13.03 9.01
C PRO A 81 -9.64 -14.14 7.97
#